data_AF-A0ABD3HPS7-F1
#
_entry.id   AF-A0ABD3HPS7-F1
#
_cell.length_a   1.000
_cell.length_b   1.000
_cell.length_c   1.000
_cell.angle_alpha   90.00
_cell.angle_beta   90.00
_cell.angle_gamma   90.00
#
_symmetry.space_group_name_H-M   'P 1'
#
loop_
_entity.id
_entity.type
_entity.pdbx_description
1 polymer ?
#
loop_
_entity_poly.entity_id
_entity_poly.type
_entity_poly.pdbx_seq_one_letter_code
_entity_poly.pdbx_strand_id
1 'polypeptide(L)' 'MPRPPVQPWVPLPGHKNLDGRARHTPTLVRQKTYVLGGRNGNQLFNDLWVFDTECFQLDLLTETCTFGSQGLP' A
#
# COMPACT_ATOMS: atom_id res chain seq x y z
N MET A 1 30.55 -5.03 -19.88
CA MET A 1 29.77 -4.78 -18.64
C MET A 1 29.40 -6.13 -18.02
N PRO A 2 29.75 -6.41 -16.75
CA PRO A 2 29.25 -7.61 -16.06
C PRO A 2 27.75 -7.47 -15.79
N ARG A 3 27.01 -8.57 -15.85
CA ARG A 3 25.59 -8.60 -15.44
C ARG A 3 25.53 -8.37 -13.92
N PRO A 4 24.65 -7.49 -13.41
CA PRO A 4 24.41 -7.39 -11.98
C PRO A 4 23.98 -8.75 -11.41
N PRO A 5 24.37 -9.09 -10.17
CA PRO A 5 23.88 -10.29 -9.52
C PRO A 5 22.35 -10.27 -9.47
N VAL A 6 21.74 -11.41 -9.78
CA VAL A 6 20.28 -11.56 -9.69
C VAL A 6 19.92 -11.52 -8.21
N GLN A 7 19.19 -10.49 -7.79
CA GLN A 7 18.62 -10.47 -6.45
C GLN A 7 17.45 -11.46 -6.40
N PRO A 8 17.44 -12.42 -5.45
CA PRO A 8 16.31 -13.32 -5.29
C PRO A 8 15.09 -12.54 -4.81
N TRP A 9 13.90 -13.02 -5.17
CA TRP A 9 12.67 -12.52 -4.60
C TRP A 9 12.61 -12.92 -3.13
N VAL A 10 12.46 -11.94 -2.24
CA VAL A 10 12.35 -12.14 -0.79
C VAL A 10 11.05 -11.47 -0.31
N PRO A 11 10.24 -12.14 0.53
CA PRO A 11 9.08 -11.52 1.15
C PRO A 11 9.50 -10.31 1.98
N LEU A 12 8.79 -9.20 1.85
CA LEU A 12 9.07 -8.01 2.65
C LEU A 12 8.69 -8.27 4.13
N PRO A 13 9.56 -7.88 5.09
CA PRO A 13 9.18 -7.87 6.50
C PRO A 13 8.04 -6.86 6.73
N GLY A 14 7.28 -7.03 7.82
CA GLY A 14 6.23 -6.06 8.20
C GLY A 14 4.90 -6.11 7.42
N HIS A 15 4.76 -6.97 6.40
CA HIS A 15 3.53 -7.05 5.58
C HIS A 15 2.30 -7.67 6.28
N LYS A 16 2.39 -8.09 7.55
CA LYS A 16 1.39 -8.96 8.19
C LYS A 16 0.05 -8.28 8.51
N ASN A 17 -0.04 -6.96 8.39
CA ASN A 17 -1.19 -6.18 8.87
C ASN A 17 -2.16 -5.75 7.78
N LEU A 18 -1.84 -5.97 6.49
CA LEU A 18 -2.73 -5.65 5.38
C LEU A 18 -3.40 -6.92 4.86
N ASP A 19 -4.73 -6.92 4.89
CA ASP A 19 -5.51 -7.98 4.28
C ASP A 19 -5.20 -8.09 2.79
N GLY A 20 -4.98 -9.32 2.34
CA GLY A 20 -4.74 -9.63 0.93
C GLY A 20 -5.86 -9.08 0.06
N ARG A 21 -5.51 -8.29 -0.96
CA ARG A 21 -6.46 -7.54 -1.79
C ARG A 21 -6.04 -7.48 -3.23
N ALA A 22 -7.02 -7.55 -4.13
CA ALA A 22 -6.85 -7.42 -5.57
C ALA A 22 -7.48 -6.10 -6.08
N ARG A 23 -7.08 -5.68 -7.28
CA ARG A 23 -7.60 -4.46 -7.94
C ARG A 23 -7.46 -3.18 -7.10
N HIS A 24 -6.45 -3.15 -6.22
CA HIS A 24 -6.05 -1.95 -5.48
C HIS A 24 -5.10 -1.11 -6.33
N THR A 25 -4.87 0.14 -5.94
CA THR A 25 -3.88 1.01 -6.59
C THR A 25 -2.73 1.31 -5.63
N PRO A 26 -1.51 0.82 -5.90
CA PRO A 26 -0.30 1.27 -5.23
C PRO A 26 0.29 2.49 -5.96
N THR A 27 0.74 3.51 -5.24
CA THR A 27 1.41 4.69 -5.79
C THR A 27 2.64 5.03 -4.95
N LEU A 28 3.81 5.03 -5.58
CA LEU A 28 5.06 5.42 -4.92
C LEU A 28 5.22 6.95 -4.96
N VAL A 29 5.37 7.56 -3.78
CA VAL A 29 5.76 8.96 -3.62
C VAL A 29 6.98 9.00 -2.71
N ARG A 30 8.14 9.40 -3.28
CA ARG A 30 9.43 9.37 -2.59
C ARG A 30 9.76 7.96 -2.09
N GLN A 31 9.85 7.77 -0.77
CA GLN A 31 10.18 6.51 -0.08
C GLN A 31 8.94 5.83 0.51
N LYS A 32 7.74 6.31 0.14
CA LYS A 32 6.48 5.82 0.70
C LYS A 32 5.57 5.34 -0.43
N THR A 33 5.15 4.10 -0.34
CA THR A 33 4.15 3.51 -1.25
C THR A 33 2.79 3.58 -0.59
N TYR A 34 1.86 4.29 -1.21
CA TYR A 34 0.48 4.42 -0.75
C TYR A 34 -0.39 3.37 -1.43
N VAL A 35 -1.16 2.61 -0.67
CA VAL A 35 -2.06 1.58 -1.19
C VAL A 35 -3.49 1.99 -0.89
N LEU A 36 -4.26 2.20 -1.96
CA LEU A 36 -5.64 2.64 -1.86
C LEU A 36 -6.61 1.55 -2.29
N GLY A 37 -7.58 1.27 -1.41
CA GLY A 37 -8.76 0.46 -1.68
C GLY A 37 -8.45 -0.95 -2.20
N GLY A 38 -9.29 -1.41 -3.13
CA GLY A 38 -9.24 -2.77 -3.68
C GLY A 38 -10.34 -3.66 -3.13
N ARG A 39 -10.21 -4.97 -3.32
CA ARG A 39 -11.21 -5.95 -2.87
C ARG A 39 -10.61 -7.28 -2.46
N ASN A 40 -11.29 -7.98 -1.55
CA ASN A 40 -11.05 -9.38 -1.22
C ASN A 40 -12.38 -10.14 -1.16
N GLY A 41 -12.66 -10.97 -2.16
CA GLY A 41 -13.98 -11.61 -2.29
C GLY A 41 -15.11 -10.58 -2.37
N ASN A 42 -16.00 -10.60 -1.37
CA ASN A 42 -17.14 -9.68 -1.22
C ASN A 42 -16.80 -8.41 -0.42
N GLN A 43 -15.61 -8.32 0.15
CA GLN A 43 -15.15 -7.14 0.88
C GLN A 43 -14.56 -6.13 -0.10
N LEU A 44 -15.14 -4.92 -0.11
CA LEU A 44 -14.57 -3.75 -0.79
C LEU A 44 -13.85 -2.91 0.26
N PHE A 45 -12.64 -2.49 -0.07
CA PHE A 45 -11.86 -1.65 0.81
C PHE A 45 -11.92 -0.20 0.36
N ASN A 46 -12.05 0.70 1.32
CA ASN A 46 -11.98 2.15 1.15
C ASN A 46 -10.95 2.77 2.11
N ASP A 47 -9.97 1.98 2.54
CA ASP A 47 -8.89 2.39 3.42
C ASP A 47 -7.68 2.89 2.61
N LEU A 48 -6.81 3.63 3.29
CA LEU A 48 -5.50 4.05 2.78
C LEU A 48 -4.41 3.52 3.68
N TRP A 49 -3.46 2.83 3.08
CA TRP A 49 -2.26 2.32 3.76
C TRP A 49 -1.02 3.01 3.23
N VAL A 50 0.02 3.07 4.05
CA VAL A 50 1.35 3.52 3.64
C VAL A 50 2.40 2.48 4.00
N PHE A 51 3.24 2.17 3.04
CA PHE A 51 4.41 1.33 3.19
C PHE A 51 5.67 2.19 3.07
N ASP A 52 6.50 2.22 4.10
CA ASP A 52 7.79 2.89 4.09
C ASP A 52 8.87 1.95 3.55
N THR A 53 9.53 2.34 2.46
CA THR A 53 10.54 1.51 1.79
C THR A 53 11.91 1.53 2.48
N GLU A 54 12.16 2.45 3.43
CA GLU A 54 13.42 2.52 4.17
C GLU A 54 13.40 1.61 5.39
N CYS A 55 12.31 1.62 6.15
CA CYS A 55 12.16 0.81 7.36
C CYS A 55 11.30 -0.45 7.18
N PHE A 56 10.73 -0.67 5.99
CA PHE A 56 9.85 -1.80 5.66
C PHE A 56 8.65 -1.93 6.62
N GLN A 57 8.07 -0.79 6.98
CA GLN A 57 6.90 -0.72 7.87
C GLN A 57 5.63 -0.41 7.08
N LEU A 58 4.53 -1.05 7.48
CA LEU A 58 3.22 -0.87 6.88
C LEU A 58 2.24 -0.35 7.93
N ASP A 59 1.68 0.83 7.68
CA ASP A 59 0.78 1.52 8.60
C ASP A 59 -0.54 1.89 7.91
N LEU A 60 -1.63 1.82 8.68
CA LEU A 60 -2.94 2.29 8.27
C LEU A 60 -3.00 3.81 8.43
N LEU A 61 -3.27 4.55 7.35
CA LEU A 61 -3.42 6.00 7.38
C LEU A 61 -4.87 6.44 7.64
N THR A 62 -5.83 5.74 7.03
CA THR A 62 -7.26 5.94 7.32
C THR A 62 -8.06 4.68 7.06
N GLU A 63 -9.00 4.38 7.94
CA GLU A 63 -9.99 3.31 7.80
C GLU A 63 -11.01 3.59 6.68
N THR A 64 -11.22 4.88 6.33
CA THR A 64 -12.17 5.29 5.30
C THR A 64 -11.70 6.55 4.60
N CYS A 65 -11.57 6.48 3.28
CA CYS A 65 -11.28 7.62 2.42
C CYS A 65 -12.58 8.32 2.03
N THR A 66 -12.60 9.64 2.15
CA THR A 66 -13.68 10.46 1.61
C THR A 66 -13.21 11.08 0.29
N PHE A 67 -13.79 10.63 -0.83
CA PHE A 67 -13.54 11.20 -2.14
C PHE A 67 -14.72 12.11 -2.51
N GLY A 68 -14.59 13.41 -2.28
CA GLY A 68 -15.68 14.37 -2.52
C GLY A 68 -15.81 15.34 -1.36
N SER A 69 -16.47 16.49 -1.64
CA SER A 69 -16.38 17.71 -0.83
C SER A 69 -16.52 17.44 0.66
N GLN A 70 -15.37 17.39 1.35
CA GLN A 70 -15.27 18.03 2.65
C GLN A 70 -15.91 19.40 2.43
N GLY A 71 -16.99 19.69 3.15
CA GLY A 71 -17.51 21.05 3.19
C GLY A 71 -16.34 21.93 3.60
N LEU A 72 -15.71 22.59 2.62
CA LEU A 72 -14.95 23.79 2.85
C LEU A 72 -15.92 24.73 3.57
N PRO A 73 -15.50 25.46 4.62
CA PRO A 73 -16.31 26.56 5.11
C PRO A 73 -16.66 27.52 3.97
#